data_AF-A0A954XQL2-F1
#
_entry.id   AF-A0A954XQL2-F1
#
_cell.length_a   1.000
_cell.length_b   1.000
_cell.length_c   1.000
_cell.angle_alpha   90.00
_cell.angle_beta   90.00
_cell.angle_gamma   90.00
#
_symmetry.space_group_name_H-M   'P 1'
#
loop_
_entity.id
_entity.type
_entity.pdbx_description
1 polymer ?
#
loop_
_entity_poly.entity_id
_entity_poly.type
_entity_poly.pdbx_seq_one_letter_code
_entity_poly.pdbx_strand_id
1 'polypeptide(L)' 'DWLGHYLFESIAEVQEHGTNWIWTYNHERPNMALGGITPKQMLAKAA' A
#
# COMPACT_ATOMS: atom_id res chain seq x y z
N ASP A 1 -3.29 -6.77 -10.11
CA ASP A 1 -3.26 -7.26 -8.72
C ASP A 1 -1.85 -6.99 -8.19
N TRP A 2 -1.66 -6.69 -6.91
CA TRP A 2 -0.29 -6.39 -6.39
C TRP A 2 0.37 -7.63 -5.78
N LEU A 3 -0.41 -8.50 -5.15
CA LEU A 3 0.11 -9.74 -4.55
C LEU A 3 -0.25 -10.99 -5.38
N GLY A 4 -1.28 -10.94 -6.22
CA GLY A 4 -1.71 -12.08 -7.04
C GLY A 4 -0.74 -12.55 -8.14
N HIS A 5 0.44 -11.94 -8.25
CA HIS A 5 1.51 -12.35 -9.17
C HIS A 5 2.61 -13.18 -8.48
N TYR A 6 2.54 -13.36 -7.16
CA TYR A 6 3.54 -14.07 -6.39
C TYR A 6 3.03 -15.45 -5.94
N LEU A 7 3.89 -16.46 -6.04
CA LEU A 7 3.74 -17.72 -5.33
C LEU A 7 4.67 -17.64 -4.12
N PHE A 8 4.10 -17.49 -2.93
CA PHE A 8 4.89 -17.40 -1.70
C PHE A 8 5.31 -18.80 -1.24
N GLU A 9 6.56 -18.93 -0.82
CA GLU A 9 7.15 -20.15 -0.28
C GLU A 9 7.04 -20.21 1.25
N SER A 10 6.74 -19.08 1.91
CA SER A 10 6.59 -19.02 3.36
C SER A 10 5.64 -17.92 3.84
N ILE A 11 5.21 -18.03 5.10
CA ILE A 11 4.44 -16.98 5.80
C ILE A 11 5.27 -15.70 5.94
N ALA A 12 6.58 -15.83 6.17
CA ALA A 12 7.47 -14.67 6.32
C ALA A 12 7.54 -13.86 5.02
N GLU A 13 7.60 -14.53 3.88
CA GLU A 13 7.65 -13.87 2.56
C GLU A 13 6.36 -13.10 2.27
N VAL A 14 5.18 -13.70 2.46
CA VAL A 14 3.91 -12.97 2.25
C VAL A 14 3.75 -11.79 3.22
N GLN A 15 4.28 -11.90 4.44
CA GLN A 15 4.30 -10.79 5.41
C GLN A 15 5.19 -9.64 4.96
N GLU A 16 6.37 -9.94 4.42
CA GLU A 16 7.30 -8.93 3.89
C GLU A 16 6.66 -8.19 2.70
N HIS A 17 6.14 -8.93 1.72
CA HIS A 17 5.45 -8.32 0.58
C HIS A 17 4.21 -7.54 1.02
N GLY A 18 3.41 -8.06 1.95
CA GLY A 18 2.27 -7.34 2.51
C GLY A 18 2.65 -6.05 3.22
N THR A 19 3.75 -6.05 3.98
CA THR A 19 4.28 -4.85 4.66
C THR A 19 4.70 -3.80 3.64
N ASN A 20 5.47 -4.20 2.63
CA ASN A 20 5.89 -3.30 1.55
C ASN A 20 4.68 -2.75 0.79
N TRP A 21 3.67 -3.58 0.52
CA TRP A 21 2.44 -3.16 -0.15
C TRP A 21 1.71 -2.08 0.62
N ILE A 22 1.48 -2.28 1.92
CA ILE A 22 0.78 -1.32 2.77
C ILE A 22 1.55 0.01 2.79
N TRP A 23 2.88 -0.05 2.85
CA TRP A 23 3.70 1.15 2.83
C TRP A 23 3.53 1.92 1.50
N THR A 24 3.70 1.25 0.36
CA THR A 24 3.54 1.85 -0.97
C THR A 24 2.14 2.40 -1.18
N TYR A 25 1.10 1.67 -0.76
CA TYR A 25 -0.28 2.15 -0.86
C TYR A 25 -0.50 3.45 -0.08
N ASN A 26 0.02 3.51 1.15
CA ASN A 26 -0.18 4.67 2.03
C ASN A 26 0.66 5.89 1.63
N HIS A 27 1.86 5.66 1.08
CA HIS A 27 2.86 6.72 0.87
C HIS A 27 2.96 7.19 -0.57
N GLU A 28 2.85 6.28 -1.53
CA GLU A 28 3.21 6.56 -2.93
C GLU A 28 2.02 6.49 -3.87
N ARG A 29 1.05 5.60 -3.61
CA ARG A 29 -0.06 5.35 -4.54
C ARG A 29 -1.14 6.43 -4.44
N PRO A 30 -1.44 7.16 -5.54
CA PRO A 30 -2.58 8.07 -5.60
C PRO A 30 -3.90 7.30 -5.43
N ASN A 31 -4.79 7.82 -4.58
CA ASN A 31 -6.14 7.27 -4.41
C ASN A 31 -7.19 8.24 -4.97
N MET A 32 -7.90 7.81 -6.02
CA MET A 32 -8.91 8.64 -6.68
C MET A 32 -10.12 8.98 -5.79
N ALA A 33 -10.47 8.11 -4.84
CA ALA A 33 -11.49 8.43 -3.84
C ALA A 33 -11.05 9.56 -2.88
N LEU A 34 -9.74 9.81 -2.79
CA LEU A 34 -9.16 10.94 -2.04
C LEU A 34 -8.85 12.14 -2.95
N GLY A 35 -9.33 12.15 -4.20
CA GLY A 35 -9.01 13.21 -5.16
C GLY A 35 -7.60 13.11 -5.75
N GLY A 36 -7.03 11.90 -5.82
CA GLY A 36 -5.73 11.66 -6.44
C GLY A 36 -4.52 11.93 -5.55
N ILE A 37 -4.71 12.13 -4.25
CA ILE A 37 -3.62 12.22 -3.26
C ILE A 37 -3.42 10.89 -2.55
N THR A 38 -2.28 10.71 -1.90
CA THR A 38 -1.99 9.50 -1.11
C THR A 38 -2.70 9.55 0.25
N PRO A 39 -2.99 8.40 0.88
CA PRO A 39 -3.58 8.36 2.22
C PRO A 39 -2.81 9.19 3.26
N LYS A 40 -1.47 9.15 3.22
CA LYS A 40 -0.63 9.96 4.11
C LYS A 40 -0.82 11.46 3.89
N GLN A 41 -0.94 11.91 2.64
CA GLN A 41 -1.21 13.32 2.33
C GLN A 41 -2.60 13.73 2.81
N MET A 42 -3.60 12.86 2.68
CA MET A 42 -4.94 13.13 3.20
C MET A 42 -4.92 13.24 4.74
N LEU A 43 -4.21 12.36 5.42
CA LEU A 43 -4.04 12.42 6.88
C LEU A 43 -3.40 13.76 7.31
N ALA A 44 -2.36 14.20 6.62
CA ALA A 44 -1.71 15.49 6.90
C ALA A 44 -2.61 16.71 6.64
N LYS A 45 -3.59 16.60 5.73
CA LYS A 45 -4.59 17.66 5.47
C LYS A 45 -5.74 17.68 6.47
N ALA A 46 -6.01 16.55 7.13
CA ALA A 46 -7.09 16.41 8.10
C ALA A 46 -6.67 16.84 9.52
N ALA A 47 -5.37 17.00 9.76
CA ALA A 47 -4.80 17.57 10.98
C ALA A 47 -4.90 19.11 10.98
#